data_AF-N1ZZK3-F1
#
_entry.id   AF-N1ZZK3-F1
#
_cell.length_a   1.000
_cell.length_b   1.000
_cell.length_c   1.000
_cell.angle_alpha   90.00
_cell.angle_beta   90.00
_cell.angle_gamma   90.00
#
_symmetry.space_group_name_H-M   'P 1'
#
loop_
_entity.id
_entity.type
_entity.pdbx_description
1 polymer ?
#
loop_
_entity_poly.entity_id
_entity_poly.type
_entity_poly.pdbx_seq_one_letter_code
_entity_poly.pdbx_strand_id
1 'polypeptide(L)'
;LLEYNKYVGHYYGTPLAPVKKMLKEGKDVLLEIDVNGAKKVREKMPDGVFIFLTPPDLHTLHLRLEHRGTESEDVIMGRIKQARKEILVMQDYDYAVVNDTIANAVDHIKAIVDAEHVSVKRVIDDYRKMVRED
;
A
#
# COMPACT_ATOMS: atom_id res chain seq x y z
N LEU A 1 -6.47 7.26 15.43
CA LEU A 1 -6.60 7.10 13.96
C LEU A 1 -5.27 6.61 13.40
N LEU A 2 -5.27 5.55 12.60
CA LEU A 2 -4.06 5.06 11.92
C LEU A 2 -3.63 6.09 10.87
N GLU A 3 -4.60 6.60 10.13
CA GLU A 3 -4.44 7.59 9.07
C GLU A 3 -5.69 8.47 9.02
N TYR A 4 -5.55 9.72 8.59
CA TYR A 4 -6.68 10.53 8.15
C TYR A 4 -6.19 11.45 7.03
N ASN A 5 -6.90 11.47 5.91
CA ASN A 5 -6.61 12.37 4.81
C ASN A 5 -7.89 13.01 4.27
N LYS A 6 -7.70 14.20 3.71
CA LYS A 6 -8.73 14.94 2.99
C LYS A 6 -8.45 14.76 1.51
N TYR A 7 -9.07 13.76 0.89
CA TYR A 7 -9.01 13.56 -0.56
C TYR A 7 -10.28 14.15 -1.17
N VAL A 8 -10.13 15.18 -2.01
CA VAL A 8 -11.24 15.88 -2.71
C VAL A 8 -12.40 16.28 -1.79
N GLY A 9 -12.10 16.82 -0.60
CA GLY A 9 -13.13 17.32 0.34
C GLY A 9 -13.77 16.27 1.26
N HIS A 10 -13.45 14.98 1.11
CA HIS A 10 -13.93 13.90 1.98
C HIS A 10 -12.84 13.43 2.94
N TYR A 11 -13.21 13.24 4.21
CA TYR A 11 -12.35 12.67 5.23
C TYR A 11 -12.40 11.15 5.17
N TYR A 12 -11.29 10.52 4.80
CA TYR A 12 -11.10 9.08 4.97
C TYR A 12 -10.19 8.87 6.17
N GLY A 13 -10.52 7.91 7.03
CA GLY A 13 -9.70 7.59 8.18
C GLY A 13 -9.87 6.14 8.59
N THR A 14 -8.74 5.44 8.67
CA THR A 14 -8.72 4.07 9.17
C THR A 14 -8.61 4.10 10.69
N PRO A 15 -9.63 3.69 11.45
CA PRO A 15 -9.54 3.62 12.90
C PRO A 15 -8.51 2.57 13.31
N LEU A 16 -7.58 2.94 14.19
CA LEU A 16 -6.46 2.09 14.62
C LEU A 16 -6.92 0.85 15.40
N ALA A 17 -8.00 0.98 16.17
CA ALA A 17 -8.46 -0.07 17.08
C ALA A 17 -8.98 -1.31 16.33
N PRO A 18 -9.83 -1.20 15.29
CA PRO A 18 -10.22 -2.33 14.46
C PRO A 18 -9.04 -3.03 13.77
N VAL A 19 -8.09 -2.26 13.21
CA VAL A 19 -6.88 -2.83 12.59
C VAL A 19 -6.08 -3.65 13.60
N LYS A 20 -5.79 -3.08 14.78
CA LYS A 20 -5.07 -3.80 15.85
C LYS A 20 -5.82 -5.03 16.32
N LYS A 21 -7.16 -5.00 16.37
CA LYS A 21 -7.97 -6.16 16.75
C LYS A 21 -7.82 -7.29 15.72
N MET A 22 -7.96 -6.99 14.43
CA MET A 22 -7.82 -8.00 13.36
C MET A 22 -6.42 -8.60 13.33
N LEU A 23 -5.37 -7.78 13.49
CA LEU A 23 -4.00 -8.27 13.59
C LEU A 23 -3.79 -9.19 14.81
N LYS A 24 -4.40 -8.87 15.96
CA LYS A 24 -4.37 -9.74 17.15
C LYS A 24 -5.12 -11.07 16.94
N GLU A 25 -6.09 -11.10 16.05
CA GLU A 25 -6.80 -12.33 15.65
C GLU A 25 -6.02 -13.14 14.60
N GLY A 26 -4.80 -12.73 14.23
CA GLY A 26 -3.98 -13.42 13.23
C GLY A 26 -4.44 -13.17 11.79
N LYS A 27 -5.22 -12.11 11.53
CA LYS A 27 -5.69 -11.74 10.19
C LYS A 27 -4.82 -10.66 9.59
N ASP A 28 -4.53 -10.78 8.30
CA ASP A 28 -3.95 -9.67 7.53
C ASP A 28 -4.98 -8.57 7.30
N VAL A 29 -4.48 -7.32 7.28
CA VAL A 29 -5.30 -6.14 7.01
C VAL A 29 -4.68 -5.41 5.82
N LEU A 30 -5.42 -5.37 4.71
CA LEU A 30 -5.05 -4.60 3.53
C LEU A 30 -5.61 -3.18 3.64
N LEU A 31 -4.76 -2.17 3.41
CA LEU A 31 -5.14 -0.76 3.42
C LEU A 31 -4.83 -0.12 2.08
N GLU A 32 -5.86 0.41 1.42
CA GLU A 32 -5.71 1.25 0.23
C GLU A 32 -5.73 2.72 0.68
N ILE A 33 -4.57 3.40 0.60
CA ILE A 33 -4.39 4.77 1.06
C ILE A 33 -3.44 5.54 0.12
N ASP A 34 -3.54 6.87 0.11
CA ASP A 34 -2.62 7.72 -0.65
C ASP A 34 -1.22 7.81 -0.01
N VAL A 35 -0.26 8.44 -0.70
CA VAL A 35 1.13 8.56 -0.24
C VAL A 35 1.29 9.30 1.10
N ASN A 36 0.45 10.31 1.35
CA ASN A 36 0.49 11.06 2.62
C ASN A 36 -0.05 10.19 3.75
N GLY A 37 -1.04 9.36 3.45
CA GLY A 37 -1.59 8.41 4.37
C GLY A 37 -0.60 7.32 4.73
N ALA A 38 0.03 6.72 3.71
CA ALA A 38 1.06 5.71 3.90
C ALA A 38 2.18 6.20 4.83
N LYS A 39 2.63 7.45 4.68
CA LYS A 39 3.63 8.05 5.58
C LYS A 39 3.17 8.06 7.05
N LYS A 40 1.94 8.50 7.32
CA LYS A 40 1.36 8.50 8.68
C LYS A 40 1.18 7.10 9.24
N VAL A 41 0.84 6.12 8.39
CA VAL A 41 0.73 4.71 8.80
C VAL A 41 2.11 4.17 9.18
N ARG A 42 3.13 4.44 8.37
CA ARG A 42 4.52 4.00 8.61
C ARG A 42 5.07 4.51 9.94
N GLU A 43 4.78 5.74 10.31
CA GLU A 43 5.16 6.30 11.62
C GLU A 43 4.51 5.55 12.81
N LYS A 44 3.29 5.03 12.65
CA LYS A 44 2.52 4.38 13.74
C LYS A 44 2.62 2.85 13.73
N MET A 45 2.87 2.26 12.58
CA MET A 45 3.02 0.83 12.35
C MET A 45 4.23 0.58 11.45
N PRO A 46 5.45 0.72 11.99
CA PRO A 46 6.68 0.51 11.24
C PRO A 46 6.88 -0.96 10.79
N ASP A 47 6.15 -1.91 11.38
CA ASP A 47 6.14 -3.31 10.99
C ASP A 47 5.15 -3.66 9.86
N GLY A 48 4.42 -2.65 9.36
CA GLY A 48 3.57 -2.80 8.19
C GLY A 48 4.38 -3.06 6.92
N VAL A 49 3.76 -3.71 5.95
CA VAL A 49 4.33 -3.95 4.63
C VAL A 49 3.78 -2.90 3.68
N PHE A 50 4.65 -2.11 3.07
CA PHE A 50 4.27 -0.98 2.22
C PHE A 50 4.58 -1.32 0.76
N ILE A 51 3.52 -1.45 -0.03
CA ILE A 51 3.59 -1.77 -1.46
C ILE A 51 3.14 -0.54 -2.25
N PHE A 52 4.04 0.01 -3.08
CA PHE A 52 3.71 1.09 -4.00
C PHE A 52 3.19 0.50 -5.31
N LEU A 53 1.94 0.80 -5.67
CA LEU A 53 1.35 0.34 -6.93
C LEU A 53 1.51 1.43 -8.00
N THR A 54 2.31 1.14 -9.03
CA THR A 54 2.64 2.11 -10.08
C THR A 54 2.09 1.68 -11.44
N PRO A 55 1.65 2.58 -12.32
CA PRO A 55 1.50 2.25 -13.74
C PRO A 55 2.87 1.86 -14.35
N PRO A 56 2.89 1.14 -15.48
CA PRO A 56 4.14 0.83 -16.19
C PRO A 56 4.88 2.09 -16.65
N ASP A 57 4.13 3.12 -17.05
CA ASP A 57 4.66 4.41 -17.43
C ASP A 57 3.57 5.50 -17.35
N LEU A 58 3.98 6.77 -17.44
CA LEU A 58 3.07 7.91 -17.36
C LEU A 58 2.15 8.07 -18.58
N HIS A 59 2.57 7.58 -19.76
CA HIS A 59 1.76 7.63 -20.97
C HIS A 59 0.58 6.65 -20.86
N THR A 60 0.83 5.44 -20.38
CA THR A 60 -0.20 4.46 -20.04
C THR A 60 -1.17 5.00 -18.99
N LEU A 61 -0.68 5.73 -17.97
CA LEU A 61 -1.56 6.39 -17.01
C LEU A 61 -2.46 7.44 -17.67
N HIS A 62 -1.91 8.26 -18.57
CA HIS A 62 -2.68 9.27 -19.33
C HIS A 62 -3.80 8.62 -20.13
N LEU A 63 -3.45 7.61 -20.94
CA LEU A 63 -4.40 6.86 -21.75
C LEU A 63 -5.50 6.24 -20.89
N ARG A 64 -5.17 5.66 -19.73
CA ARG A 64 -6.16 5.09 -18.80
C ARG A 64 -7.13 6.15 -18.24
N LEU A 65 -6.66 7.36 -17.98
CA LEU A 65 -7.50 8.46 -17.49
C LEU A 65 -8.40 9.01 -18.61
N GLU A 66 -7.87 9.18 -19.83
CA GLU A 66 -8.65 9.58 -21.00
C GLU A 66 -9.74 8.55 -21.33
N HIS A 67 -9.40 7.25 -21.38
CA HIS A 67 -10.35 6.19 -21.70
C HIS A 67 -11.47 6.05 -20.68
N ARG A 68 -11.27 6.48 -19.43
CA ARG A 68 -12.35 6.54 -18.44
C ARG A 68 -13.43 7.55 -18.84
N GLY A 69 -13.07 8.60 -19.58
CA GLY A 69 -14.01 9.58 -20.14
C GLY A 69 -14.78 10.40 -19.09
N THR A 70 -14.42 10.30 -17.82
CA THR A 70 -15.13 10.94 -16.69
C THR A 70 -14.50 12.26 -16.24
N GLU A 71 -13.33 12.61 -16.78
CA GLU A 71 -12.51 13.73 -16.29
C GLU A 71 -12.12 14.65 -17.46
N SER A 72 -12.02 15.96 -17.19
CA SER A 72 -11.54 16.94 -18.18
C SER A 72 -10.02 16.87 -18.35
N GLU A 73 -9.52 17.35 -19.48
CA GLU A 73 -8.08 17.39 -19.80
C GLU A 73 -7.24 18.06 -18.70
N ASP A 74 -7.72 19.18 -18.13
CA ASP A 74 -7.04 19.88 -17.04
C ASP A 74 -6.90 19.01 -15.77
N VAL A 75 -7.91 18.18 -15.47
CA VAL A 75 -7.89 17.25 -14.34
C VAL A 75 -6.92 16.10 -14.61
N ILE A 76 -6.92 15.56 -15.83
CA ILE A 76 -5.99 14.50 -16.26
C ILE A 76 -4.54 14.98 -16.10
N MET A 77 -4.23 16.16 -16.63
CA MET A 77 -2.89 16.76 -16.51
C MET A 77 -2.49 17.03 -15.06
N GLY A 78 -3.44 17.45 -14.23
CA GLY A 78 -3.26 17.57 -12.77
C GLY A 78 -2.88 16.24 -12.12
N ARG A 79 -3.58 15.14 -12.46
CA ARG A 79 -3.27 13.79 -11.97
C ARG A 79 -1.91 13.29 -12.44
N ILE A 80 -1.54 13.50 -13.70
CA ILE A 80 -0.22 13.12 -14.22
C ILE A 80 0.90 13.87 -13.48
N LYS A 81 0.71 15.17 -13.24
CA LYS A 81 1.67 15.97 -12.46
C LYS A 81 1.78 15.48 -11.02
N GLN A 82 0.68 15.05 -10.42
CA GLN A 82 0.67 14.48 -9.08
C GLN A 82 1.38 13.11 -9.05
N ALA A 83 1.06 12.21 -9.99
CA ALA A 83 1.71 10.90 -10.11
C ALA A 83 3.23 11.01 -10.25
N ARG A 84 3.73 11.99 -11.01
CA ARG A 84 5.18 12.28 -11.10
C ARG A 84 5.82 12.56 -9.75
N LYS A 85 5.14 13.30 -8.87
CA LYS A 85 5.65 13.60 -7.53
C LYS A 85 5.58 12.36 -6.63
N GLU A 86 4.50 11.58 -6.74
CA GLU A 86 4.28 10.38 -5.94
C GLU A 86 5.31 9.29 -6.25
N ILE A 87 5.70 9.11 -7.51
CA ILE A 87 6.75 8.16 -7.92
C ILE A 87 8.09 8.46 -7.22
N LEU A 88 8.42 9.73 -6.95
CA LEU A 88 9.66 10.07 -6.24
C LEU A 88 9.65 9.63 -4.77
N VAL A 89 8.46 9.45 -4.18
CA VAL A 89 8.28 8.97 -2.79
C VAL A 89 8.30 7.44 -2.73
N MET A 90 8.31 6.74 -3.87
CA MET A 90 8.36 5.27 -3.93
C MET A 90 9.56 4.68 -3.19
N GLN A 91 10.67 5.41 -3.06
CA GLN A 91 11.84 4.99 -2.28
C GLN A 91 11.54 4.73 -0.79
N ASP A 92 10.44 5.28 -0.27
CA ASP A 92 10.01 5.12 1.11
C ASP A 92 9.12 3.88 1.31
N TYR A 93 8.97 3.00 0.30
CA TYR A 93 8.16 1.77 0.34
C TYR A 93 9.07 0.53 0.36
N ASP A 94 8.53 -0.61 0.80
CA ASP A 94 9.28 -1.87 0.87
C ASP A 94 9.31 -2.57 -0.50
N TYR A 95 8.21 -2.46 -1.25
CA TYR A 95 8.05 -3.06 -2.58
C TYR A 95 7.41 -2.07 -3.55
N ALA A 96 7.73 -2.20 -4.85
CA ALA A 96 7.03 -1.52 -5.93
C ALA A 96 6.46 -2.57 -6.89
N VAL A 97 5.15 -2.50 -7.16
CA VAL A 97 4.45 -3.41 -8.07
C VAL A 97 3.95 -2.61 -9.26
N VAL A 98 4.36 -3.03 -10.45
CA VAL A 98 3.84 -2.48 -11.70
C VAL A 98 2.46 -3.05 -11.97
N ASN A 99 1.49 -2.17 -12.22
CA ASN A 99 0.12 -2.50 -12.59
C ASN A 99 -0.05 -2.43 -14.10
N ASP A 100 0.61 -3.33 -14.82
CA ASP A 100 0.49 -3.53 -16.26
C ASP A 100 -0.83 -4.26 -16.59
N THR A 101 -1.09 -5.38 -15.93
CA THR A 101 -2.34 -6.13 -15.93
C THR A 101 -2.79 -6.41 -14.51
N ILE A 102 -4.10 -6.53 -14.31
CA ILE A 102 -4.66 -6.84 -12.99
C ILE A 102 -4.13 -8.17 -12.47
N ALA A 103 -4.05 -9.20 -13.33
CA ALA A 103 -3.58 -10.53 -12.94
C ALA A 103 -2.14 -10.49 -12.41
N ASN A 104 -1.22 -9.87 -13.16
CA ASN A 104 0.19 -9.78 -12.74
C ASN A 104 0.34 -9.01 -11.43
N ALA A 105 -0.36 -7.88 -11.27
CA ALA A 105 -0.30 -7.10 -10.05
C ALA A 105 -0.82 -7.89 -8.83
N VAL A 106 -1.90 -8.64 -9.00
CA VAL A 106 -2.46 -9.51 -7.94
C VAL A 106 -1.47 -10.60 -7.57
N ASP A 107 -0.86 -11.27 -8.54
CA ASP A 107 0.09 -12.35 -8.28
C ASP A 107 1.34 -11.85 -7.54
N HIS A 108 1.87 -10.69 -7.93
CA HIS A 108 2.99 -10.07 -7.21
C HIS A 108 2.62 -9.68 -5.77
N ILE A 109 1.45 -9.08 -5.55
CA ILE A 109 1.02 -8.70 -4.20
C ILE A 109 0.84 -9.94 -3.32
N LYS A 110 0.22 -11.02 -3.84
CA LYS A 110 0.09 -12.28 -3.11
C LYS A 110 1.45 -12.86 -2.74
N ALA A 111 2.38 -12.91 -3.69
CA ALA A 111 3.72 -13.41 -3.45
C ALA A 111 4.46 -12.61 -2.36
N ILE A 112 4.28 -11.28 -2.33
CA ILE A 112 4.83 -10.43 -1.26
C ILE A 112 4.23 -10.80 0.10
N VAL A 113 2.89 -10.94 0.18
CA VAL A 113 2.22 -11.32 1.44
C VAL A 113 2.68 -12.67 1.95
N ASP A 114 2.73 -13.67 1.07
CA ASP A 114 3.18 -15.03 1.40
C ASP A 114 4.64 -15.04 1.89
N ALA A 115 5.52 -14.27 1.23
CA ALA A 115 6.92 -14.14 1.64
C ALA A 115 7.06 -13.43 3.00
N GLU A 116 6.25 -12.41 3.25
CA GLU A 116 6.25 -11.67 4.51
C GLU A 116 5.88 -12.55 5.69
N HIS A 117 4.88 -13.44 5.54
CA HIS A 117 4.46 -14.40 6.58
C HIS A 117 5.58 -15.33 7.03
N VAL A 118 6.47 -15.73 6.12
CA VAL A 118 7.58 -16.65 6.42
C VAL A 118 8.91 -15.94 6.70
N SER A 119 8.92 -14.61 6.73
CA SER A 119 10.13 -13.85 7.03
C SER A 119 10.67 -14.17 8.43
N VAL A 120 12.00 -14.25 8.57
CA VAL A 120 12.66 -14.53 9.86
C VAL A 120 12.18 -13.59 10.95
N LYS A 121 11.97 -12.30 10.62
CA LYS A 121 11.45 -11.28 11.53
C LYS A 121 10.12 -11.70 12.17
N ARG A 122 9.23 -12.37 11.44
CA ARG A 122 7.91 -12.78 11.92
C ARG A 122 7.90 -14.13 12.62
N VAL A 123 8.74 -15.08 12.20
CA VAL A 123 8.69 -16.47 12.71
C VAL A 123 9.64 -16.74 13.88
N ILE A 124 10.71 -15.95 14.04
CA ILE A 124 11.79 -16.27 14.99
C ILE A 124 11.33 -16.37 16.45
N ASP A 125 10.35 -15.57 16.86
CA ASP A 125 9.90 -15.57 18.25
C ASP A 125 9.10 -16.82 18.60
N ASP A 126 8.41 -17.44 17.63
CA ASP A 126 7.73 -18.72 17.85
C ASP A 126 8.74 -19.87 17.96
N TYR A 127 9.75 -19.89 17.09
CA TYR A 127 10.84 -20.87 17.21
C TYR A 127 11.67 -20.69 18.49
N ARG A 128 11.87 -19.45 18.97
CA ARG A 128 12.53 -19.19 20.26
C ARG A 128 11.75 -19.73 21.45
N LYS A 129 10.40 -19.68 21.41
CA LYS A 129 9.56 -20.28 22.45
C LYS A 129 9.71 -21.80 22.44
N MET A 130 9.64 -22.41 21.25
CA MET A 130 9.80 -23.86 21.07
C MET A 130 11.11 -24.38 21.69
N VAL A 131 12.23 -23.68 21.49
CA VAL A 131 13.54 -24.10 22.04
C VAL A 131 13.67 -23.86 23.55
N ARG A 132 12.85 -23.00 24.15
CA ARG A 132 12.88 -22.68 25.60
C ARG A 132 11.94 -23.54 26.44
N GLU A 133 11.04 -24.28 25.80
CA GLU A 133 10.09 -25.18 26.46
C GLU A 133 10.66 -26.59 26.68
N ASP A 134 11.91 -26.83 26.26
CA ASP A 134 12.77 -27.98 26.60
C ASP A 134 13.72 -27.65 27.78
#